data_AF-A0A6C0H3A3-F1
#
_entry.id   AF-A0A6C0H3A3-F1
#
_cell.length_a   1.000
_cell.length_b   1.000
_cell.length_c   1.000
_cell.angle_alpha   90.00
_cell.angle_beta   90.00
_cell.angle_gamma   90.00
#
_symmetry.space_group_name_H-M   'P 1'
#
loop_
_entity.id
_entity.type
_entity.pdbx_description
1 polymer ?
#
loop_
_entity_poly.entity_id
_entity_poly.type
_entity_poly.pdbx_seq_one_letter_code
_entity_poly.pdbx_strand_id
1 'polypeptide(L)'
;MLETLFENLGRTYNTNILDEEEEIVKKTFLDVSLRNHMFNEGKQTLMKLICNHFDQKKPRASFIVGPKSLTLHKSDKYQKMIYILGEWHDDNVDCNIEHFGIKSDDIITLVEDYLYELMLTTDVFIDFYFEFPTYNDKKYPDEYEPYQSDLRLNNLFIKFRNCLQYDTRMDIDCKLARTHYFDIRTHSLLPETNDFLWFTEQLHKLTILYDLEEQNLFCQTLLVDERTMRVVTILAEKDITKMVHFLKTNILEENRFIEKEMKKIKDPYIKQMIDEFTYEELMDEIQIELSPIQSFAQNILKLDKMSLYLSTMFMGLRNSLIYIKALIPDKYLLARLFKNFDLKELETKGYIGATDQPEKAHNIIIYAGNIHAQTYRKFLETKLGFTPLEKTGILEEDRNFDVDQKGNKNCIDMTSITQPLFSI
;
A
#
# COMPACT_ATOMS: atom_id res chain seq x y z
N MET A 1 17.59 1.17 33.18
CA MET A 1 18.17 0.58 31.96
C MET A 1 17.32 -0.62 31.53
N LEU A 2 17.32 -1.73 32.30
CA LEU A 2 16.47 -2.90 32.01
C LEU A 2 14.97 -2.59 31.87
N GLU A 3 14.38 -1.77 32.76
CA GLU A 3 12.96 -1.39 32.64
C GLU A 3 12.65 -0.68 31.31
N THR A 4 13.52 0.23 30.89
CA THR A 4 13.41 0.95 29.61
C THR A 4 13.55 0.00 28.42
N LEU A 5 14.44 -0.99 28.52
CA LEU A 5 14.58 -2.04 27.52
C LEU A 5 13.29 -2.86 27.40
N PHE A 6 12.73 -3.34 28.51
CA PHE A 6 11.45 -4.07 28.52
C PHE A 6 10.29 -3.24 27.96
N GLU A 7 10.20 -1.97 28.34
CA GLU A 7 9.16 -1.06 27.84
C GLU A 7 9.29 -0.86 26.32
N ASN A 8 10.51 -0.64 25.84
CA ASN A 8 10.78 -0.48 24.41
C ASN A 8 10.45 -1.76 23.64
N LEU A 9 10.97 -2.91 24.06
CA LEU A 9 10.72 -4.21 23.43
C LEU A 9 9.22 -4.53 23.39
N GLY A 10 8.53 -4.31 24.52
CA GLY A 10 7.10 -4.57 24.67
C GLY A 10 6.20 -3.59 23.91
N ARG A 11 6.72 -2.42 23.51
CA ARG A 11 6.02 -1.40 22.72
C ARG A 11 6.27 -1.55 21.23
N THR A 12 7.53 -1.68 20.82
CA THR A 12 7.93 -1.64 19.40
C THR A 12 8.01 -3.03 18.76
N TYR A 13 8.18 -4.08 19.58
CA TYR A 13 8.45 -5.44 19.10
C TYR A 13 9.62 -5.48 18.10
N ASN A 14 10.65 -4.67 18.36
CA ASN A 14 11.89 -4.66 17.60
C ASN A 14 13.00 -5.21 18.49
N THR A 15 13.50 -6.41 18.19
CA THR A 15 14.50 -7.09 19.02
C THR A 15 15.92 -6.62 18.79
N ASN A 16 16.20 -5.83 17.75
CA ASN A 16 17.55 -5.35 17.46
C ASN A 16 18.08 -4.40 18.54
N ILE A 17 17.19 -3.88 19.40
CA ILE A 17 17.62 -3.18 20.62
C ILE A 17 18.42 -4.07 21.58
N LEU A 18 18.40 -5.40 21.40
CA LEU A 18 19.22 -6.33 22.16
C LEU A 18 20.66 -6.43 21.64
N ASP A 19 20.97 -5.97 20.42
CA ASP A 19 22.30 -6.12 19.81
C ASP A 19 23.39 -5.39 20.62
N GLU A 20 23.03 -4.24 21.20
CA GLU A 20 23.90 -3.37 22.00
C GLU A 20 24.01 -3.80 23.48
N GLU A 21 23.21 -4.77 23.92
CA GLU A 21 23.15 -5.19 25.32
C GLU A 21 24.26 -6.19 25.69
N GLU A 22 24.53 -6.33 26.98
CA GLU A 22 25.50 -7.30 27.48
C GLU A 22 25.07 -8.75 27.20
N GLU A 23 26.04 -9.65 26.95
CA GLU A 23 25.77 -11.08 26.65
C GLU A 23 24.93 -11.79 27.72
N ILE A 24 25.08 -11.40 28.99
CA ILE A 24 24.26 -11.94 30.09
C ILE A 24 22.79 -11.55 29.94
N VAL A 25 22.51 -10.34 29.45
CA VAL A 25 21.16 -9.83 29.21
C VAL A 25 20.56 -10.56 28.00
N LYS A 26 21.29 -10.61 26.87
CA LYS A 26 20.89 -11.35 25.66
C LYS A 26 20.51 -12.80 25.97
N LYS A 27 21.38 -13.52 26.67
CA LYS A 27 21.14 -14.90 27.09
C LYS A 27 19.92 -15.03 28.00
N THR A 28 19.74 -14.11 28.94
CA THR A 28 18.58 -14.12 29.84
C THR A 28 17.27 -13.95 29.06
N PHE A 29 17.22 -13.02 28.10
CA PHE A 29 16.06 -12.84 27.23
C PHE A 29 15.78 -14.08 26.39
N LEU A 30 16.80 -14.70 25.81
CA LEU A 30 16.64 -15.93 25.04
C LEU A 30 16.12 -17.09 25.92
N ASP A 31 16.74 -17.34 27.07
CA ASP A 31 16.37 -18.43 27.99
C ASP A 31 14.92 -18.29 28.49
N VAL A 32 14.51 -17.06 28.83
CA VAL A 32 13.13 -16.76 29.26
C VAL A 32 12.14 -16.94 28.10
N SER A 33 12.51 -16.48 26.90
CA SER A 33 11.65 -16.58 25.72
C SER A 33 11.43 -18.03 25.31
N LEU A 34 12.49 -18.85 25.27
CA LEU A 34 12.40 -20.28 24.99
C LEU A 34 11.49 -20.99 26.00
N ARG A 35 11.68 -20.71 27.30
CA ARG A 35 10.85 -21.32 28.36
C ARG A 35 9.39 -20.94 28.21
N ASN A 36 9.09 -19.65 28.14
CA ASN A 36 7.71 -19.16 28.14
C ASN A 36 6.97 -19.46 26.83
N HIS A 37 7.70 -19.53 25.71
CA HIS A 37 7.13 -19.94 24.43
C HIS A 37 6.68 -21.41 24.48
N MET A 38 7.48 -22.31 25.08
CA MET A 38 7.10 -23.72 25.25
C MET A 38 5.84 -23.90 26.11
N PHE A 39 5.62 -23.03 27.10
CA PHE A 39 4.47 -23.11 28.01
C PHE A 39 3.28 -22.23 27.61
N ASN A 40 3.34 -21.52 26.48
CA ASN A 40 2.34 -20.54 26.05
C ASN A 40 2.05 -19.44 27.09
N GLU A 41 3.09 -19.01 27.83
CA GLU A 41 2.98 -17.95 28.84
C GLU A 41 3.45 -16.59 28.33
N GLY A 42 2.70 -15.52 28.61
CA GLY A 42 3.05 -14.15 28.22
C GLY A 42 2.84 -13.86 26.73
N LYS A 43 3.61 -12.91 26.21
CA LYS A 43 3.48 -12.40 24.84
C LYS A 43 4.17 -13.34 23.82
N GLN A 44 3.45 -14.31 23.28
CA GLN A 44 3.99 -15.36 22.43
C GLN A 44 4.68 -14.83 21.16
N THR A 45 4.08 -13.85 20.50
CA THR A 45 4.68 -13.18 19.34
C THR A 45 6.02 -12.57 19.72
N LEU A 46 6.10 -11.84 20.85
CA LEU A 46 7.36 -11.22 21.27
C LEU A 46 8.43 -12.27 21.62
N MET A 47 8.06 -13.34 22.32
CA MET A 47 9.00 -14.42 22.64
C MET A 47 9.53 -15.08 21.37
N LYS A 48 8.67 -15.32 20.38
CA LYS A 48 9.08 -15.91 19.10
C LYS A 48 10.02 -14.99 18.32
N LEU A 49 9.77 -13.69 18.30
CA LEU A 49 10.66 -12.69 17.70
C LEU A 49 12.05 -12.71 18.37
N ILE A 50 12.11 -12.77 19.70
CA ILE A 50 13.38 -12.87 20.44
C ILE A 50 14.12 -14.17 20.10
N CYS A 51 13.42 -15.31 20.03
CA CYS A 51 14.05 -16.56 19.57
C CYS A 51 14.59 -16.42 18.13
N ASN A 52 13.82 -15.80 17.23
CA ASN A 52 14.26 -15.59 15.85
C ASN A 52 15.51 -14.72 15.75
N HIS A 53 15.62 -13.70 16.60
CA HIS A 53 16.78 -12.82 16.68
C HIS A 53 18.10 -13.58 16.90
N PHE A 54 18.08 -14.63 17.72
CA PHE A 54 19.29 -15.40 18.07
C PHE A 54 19.47 -16.69 17.24
N ASP A 55 18.38 -17.31 16.76
CA ASP A 55 18.41 -18.66 16.16
C ASP A 55 18.11 -18.71 14.66
N GLN A 56 17.42 -17.72 14.09
CA GLN A 56 16.93 -17.81 12.70
C GLN A 56 17.73 -16.99 11.70
N LYS A 57 17.95 -17.58 10.53
CA LYS A 57 18.51 -16.87 9.38
C LYS A 57 17.38 -16.16 8.65
N LYS A 58 17.31 -14.83 8.80
CA LYS A 58 16.47 -13.96 7.97
C LYS A 58 16.95 -14.02 6.50
N PRO A 59 16.05 -13.83 5.52
CA PRO A 59 16.42 -13.88 4.11
C PRO A 59 17.40 -12.78 3.76
N ARG A 60 18.33 -13.11 2.85
CA ARG A 60 19.27 -12.18 2.23
C ARG A 60 19.21 -12.39 0.73
N ALA A 61 19.22 -11.30 -0.01
CA ALA A 61 19.23 -11.34 -1.47
C ALA A 61 20.27 -10.34 -1.98
N SER A 62 21.01 -10.68 -3.03
CA SER A 62 21.78 -9.68 -3.78
C SER A 62 20.84 -8.85 -4.66
N PHE A 63 19.81 -9.50 -5.21
CA PHE A 63 18.83 -8.89 -6.11
C PHE A 63 17.42 -9.34 -5.76
N ILE A 64 16.48 -8.41 -5.82
CA ILE A 64 15.05 -8.70 -5.71
C ILE A 64 14.36 -8.34 -7.03
N VAL A 65 13.66 -9.31 -7.61
CA VAL A 65 12.86 -9.16 -8.83
C VAL A 65 11.43 -8.77 -8.46
N GLY A 66 10.82 -7.83 -9.17
CA GLY A 66 9.50 -7.26 -8.85
C GLY A 66 9.55 -5.75 -8.79
N PRO A 67 10.02 -5.19 -7.66
CA PRO A 67 10.10 -3.76 -7.48
C PRO A 67 11.09 -3.12 -8.47
N LYS A 68 10.76 -1.89 -8.86
CA LYS A 68 11.62 -0.96 -9.59
C LYS A 68 12.46 -0.13 -8.63
N SER A 69 11.93 0.17 -7.45
CA SER A 69 12.58 1.03 -6.46
C SER A 69 12.34 0.56 -5.04
N LEU A 70 13.30 0.85 -4.16
CA LEU A 70 13.20 0.62 -2.73
C LEU A 70 13.85 1.79 -1.98
N THR A 71 13.20 2.25 -0.92
CA THR A 71 13.75 3.25 0.02
C THR A 71 13.51 2.84 1.46
N LEU A 72 14.43 3.21 2.36
CA LEU A 72 14.31 3.08 3.80
C LEU A 72 14.19 4.46 4.45
N HIS A 73 13.12 4.67 5.22
CA HIS A 73 12.88 5.91 5.96
C HIS A 73 12.79 5.62 7.46
N LYS A 74 13.42 6.48 8.27
CA LYS A 74 13.38 6.37 9.74
C LYS A 74 12.89 7.67 10.36
N SER A 75 12.15 7.55 11.45
CA SER A 75 11.84 8.67 12.33
C SER A 75 11.92 8.26 13.79
N ASP A 76 12.82 8.89 14.54
CA ASP A 76 12.93 8.71 15.99
C ASP A 76 11.72 9.32 16.72
N LYS A 77 11.22 10.46 16.23
CA LYS A 77 10.01 11.13 16.77
C LYS A 77 8.80 10.20 16.79
N TYR A 78 8.58 9.47 15.70
CA TYR A 78 7.45 8.55 15.59
C TYR A 78 7.81 7.10 15.91
N GLN A 79 9.08 6.81 16.15
CA GLN A 79 9.65 5.48 16.38
C GLN A 79 9.25 4.49 15.27
N LYS A 80 9.47 4.89 14.02
CA LYS A 80 9.09 4.11 12.84
C LYS A 80 10.29 3.90 11.91
N MET A 81 10.32 2.71 11.34
CA MET A 81 11.18 2.34 10.22
C MET A 81 10.28 1.83 9.09
N ILE A 82 10.40 2.42 7.91
CA ILE A 82 9.49 2.19 6.79
C ILE A 82 10.32 1.89 5.54
N TYR A 83 10.17 0.68 5.02
CA TYR A 83 10.63 0.33 3.68
C TYR A 83 9.49 0.56 2.68
N ILE A 84 9.78 1.19 1.55
CA ILE A 84 8.79 1.50 0.50
C ILE A 84 9.28 0.96 -0.84
N LEU A 85 8.61 -0.09 -1.30
CA LEU A 85 8.81 -0.74 -2.59
C LEU A 85 7.82 -0.17 -3.61
N GLY A 86 8.36 0.31 -4.74
CA GLY A 86 7.59 0.77 -5.89
C GLY A 86 7.72 -0.18 -7.07
N GLU A 87 6.60 -0.58 -7.70
CA GLU A 87 6.57 -1.44 -8.90
C GLU A 87 5.91 -0.77 -10.11
N TRP A 88 6.02 -1.39 -11.29
CA TRP A 88 5.33 -0.97 -12.51
C TRP A 88 4.01 -1.70 -12.79
N HIS A 89 3.60 -2.64 -11.93
CA HIS A 89 2.51 -3.60 -12.19
C HIS A 89 2.77 -4.43 -13.45
N ASP A 90 3.97 -5.03 -13.51
CA ASP A 90 4.47 -5.81 -14.63
C ASP A 90 4.83 -7.23 -14.15
N ASP A 91 4.62 -8.22 -15.01
CA ASP A 91 4.96 -9.62 -14.79
C ASP A 91 6.38 -9.98 -15.26
N ASN A 92 7.06 -9.05 -15.95
CA ASN A 92 8.40 -9.26 -16.49
C ASN A 92 9.43 -9.59 -15.38
N VAL A 93 10.18 -10.68 -15.58
CA VAL A 93 11.37 -11.07 -14.81
C VAL A 93 12.58 -10.63 -15.62
N ASP A 94 12.94 -9.37 -15.50
CA ASP A 94 13.96 -8.75 -16.34
C ASP A 94 15.26 -8.50 -15.55
N CYS A 95 15.58 -9.31 -14.53
CA CYS A 95 16.83 -9.14 -13.80
C CYS A 95 18.02 -9.83 -14.49
N ASN A 96 18.58 -9.21 -15.53
CA ASN A 96 19.80 -9.70 -16.16
C ASN A 96 21.03 -9.28 -15.33
N ILE A 97 21.51 -10.20 -14.48
CA ILE A 97 22.65 -9.94 -13.59
C ILE A 97 24.01 -9.87 -14.30
N GLU A 98 24.13 -10.40 -15.52
CA GLU A 98 25.39 -10.31 -16.29
C GLU A 98 25.76 -8.85 -16.58
N HIS A 99 24.76 -7.98 -16.71
CA HIS A 99 24.96 -6.54 -16.92
C HIS A 99 25.58 -5.82 -15.72
N PHE A 100 25.46 -6.40 -14.52
CA PHE A 100 26.08 -5.87 -13.32
C PHE A 100 27.51 -6.40 -13.09
N GLY A 101 28.03 -7.27 -13.97
CA GLY A 101 29.38 -7.84 -13.85
C GLY A 101 29.51 -8.88 -12.73
N ILE A 102 28.40 -9.56 -12.42
CA ILE A 102 28.24 -10.38 -11.22
C ILE A 102 28.44 -11.87 -11.50
N LYS A 103 28.93 -12.61 -10.50
CA LYS A 103 29.24 -14.05 -10.56
C LYS A 103 27.99 -14.89 -10.28
N SER A 104 27.99 -16.15 -10.72
CA SER A 104 26.88 -17.11 -10.60
C SER A 104 26.40 -17.43 -9.17
N ASP A 105 27.09 -16.94 -8.14
CA ASP A 105 26.84 -17.27 -6.74
C ASP A 105 25.90 -16.27 -6.04
N ASP A 106 25.46 -15.22 -6.75
CA ASP A 106 24.58 -14.18 -6.23
C ASP A 106 23.13 -14.67 -6.08
N ILE A 107 22.51 -14.32 -4.93
CA ILE A 107 21.16 -14.78 -4.58
C ILE A 107 20.15 -13.81 -5.21
N ILE A 108 19.53 -14.23 -6.31
CA ILE A 108 18.36 -13.56 -6.90
C ILE A 108 17.11 -14.16 -6.29
N THR A 109 16.18 -13.33 -5.81
CA THR A 109 14.90 -13.79 -5.22
C THR A 109 13.74 -12.99 -5.80
N LEU A 110 12.58 -13.63 -5.99
CA LEU A 110 11.35 -12.92 -6.32
C LEU A 110 10.84 -12.17 -5.08
N VAL A 111 10.26 -10.98 -5.26
CA VAL A 111 9.82 -10.16 -4.12
C VAL A 111 8.76 -10.86 -3.27
N GLU A 112 7.86 -11.61 -3.89
CA GLU A 112 6.83 -12.37 -3.18
C GLU A 112 7.41 -13.49 -2.31
N ASP A 113 8.50 -14.12 -2.75
CA ASP A 113 9.22 -15.13 -1.97
C ASP A 113 10.03 -14.48 -0.84
N TYR A 114 10.78 -13.42 -1.16
CA TYR A 114 11.60 -12.69 -0.20
C TYR A 114 10.78 -12.13 0.96
N LEU A 115 9.66 -11.44 0.66
CA LEU A 115 8.81 -10.86 1.69
C LEU A 115 8.08 -11.93 2.51
N TYR A 116 7.69 -13.04 1.88
CA TYR A 116 7.04 -14.14 2.60
C TYR A 116 8.03 -14.84 3.54
N GLU A 117 9.24 -15.16 3.07
CA GLU A 117 10.29 -15.72 3.93
C GLU A 117 10.66 -14.76 5.07
N LEU A 118 10.73 -13.46 4.79
CA LEU A 118 10.97 -12.43 5.81
C LEU A 118 9.87 -12.44 6.86
N MET A 119 8.60 -12.52 6.46
CA MET A 119 7.47 -12.60 7.40
C MET A 119 7.59 -13.81 8.34
N LEU A 120 8.02 -14.97 7.82
CA LEU A 120 8.15 -16.20 8.61
C LEU A 120 9.34 -16.18 9.57
N THR A 121 10.41 -15.47 9.22
CA THR A 121 11.71 -15.56 9.91
C THR A 121 12.16 -14.26 10.59
N THR A 122 11.38 -13.20 10.48
CA THR A 122 11.68 -11.90 11.08
C THR A 122 11.85 -11.98 12.60
N ASP A 123 12.71 -11.12 13.11
CA ASP A 123 12.90 -10.85 14.54
C ASP A 123 12.28 -9.52 14.97
N VAL A 124 11.65 -8.79 14.05
CA VAL A 124 10.81 -7.64 14.36
C VAL A 124 9.37 -7.87 13.93
N PHE A 125 8.39 -7.30 14.64
CA PHE A 125 7.00 -7.36 14.20
C PHE A 125 6.78 -6.42 13.01
N ILE A 126 6.34 -6.96 11.87
CA ILE A 126 6.20 -6.20 10.61
C ILE A 126 4.72 -5.93 10.30
N ASP A 127 4.39 -4.68 10.01
CA ASP A 127 3.14 -4.32 9.34
C ASP A 127 3.38 -4.19 7.84
N PHE A 128 2.87 -5.15 7.07
CA PHE A 128 2.90 -5.16 5.60
C PHE A 128 1.67 -4.44 5.05
N TYR A 129 1.89 -3.50 4.14
CA TYR A 129 0.84 -2.78 3.41
C TYR A 129 1.01 -3.04 1.92
N PHE A 130 0.08 -3.79 1.35
CA PHE A 130 0.04 -4.11 -0.07
C PHE A 130 -1.11 -3.39 -0.75
N GLU A 131 -0.91 -2.94 -2.00
CA GLU A 131 -1.93 -2.28 -2.82
C GLU A 131 -3.04 -3.22 -3.27
N PHE A 132 -3.34 -4.28 -2.52
CA PHE A 132 -4.42 -5.19 -2.84
C PHE A 132 -5.77 -4.49 -2.75
N PRO A 133 -6.71 -4.82 -3.65
CA PRO A 133 -8.07 -4.37 -3.51
C PRO A 133 -8.70 -4.94 -2.24
N THR A 134 -9.38 -4.04 -1.55
CA THR A 134 -10.33 -4.33 -0.49
C THR A 134 -11.37 -5.34 -0.96
N TYR A 135 -11.87 -6.16 -0.03
CA TYR A 135 -12.92 -7.12 -0.31
C TYR A 135 -14.00 -7.03 0.76
N ASN A 136 -15.24 -6.95 0.31
CA ASN A 136 -16.39 -6.66 1.18
C ASN A 136 -16.92 -7.90 1.89
N ASP A 137 -16.72 -9.09 1.33
CA ASP A 137 -17.17 -10.31 2.00
C ASP A 137 -16.16 -10.77 3.05
N LYS A 138 -16.57 -11.73 3.87
CA LYS A 138 -15.75 -12.23 4.99
C LYS A 138 -14.45 -12.90 4.54
N LYS A 139 -14.43 -13.45 3.32
CA LYS A 139 -13.34 -14.27 2.80
C LYS A 139 -13.22 -14.15 1.29
N TYR A 140 -12.04 -13.79 0.79
CA TYR A 140 -11.74 -13.84 -0.64
C TYR A 140 -11.98 -15.26 -1.20
N PRO A 141 -12.68 -15.41 -2.33
CA PRO A 141 -12.81 -16.69 -3.02
C PRO A 141 -11.45 -17.31 -3.31
N ASP A 142 -11.38 -18.65 -3.34
CA ASP A 142 -10.11 -19.34 -3.59
C ASP A 142 -9.55 -19.03 -5.00
N GLU A 143 -10.44 -18.74 -5.94
CA GLU A 143 -10.17 -18.35 -7.34
C GLU A 143 -10.09 -16.82 -7.52
N TYR A 144 -10.11 -16.04 -6.45
CA TYR A 144 -10.07 -14.58 -6.55
C TYR A 144 -8.68 -14.09 -6.97
N GLU A 145 -8.60 -13.49 -8.15
CA GLU A 145 -7.43 -12.78 -8.64
C GLU A 145 -7.72 -11.27 -8.68
N PRO A 146 -7.04 -10.46 -7.86
CA PRO A 146 -7.32 -9.03 -7.77
C PRO A 146 -6.99 -8.25 -9.04
N TYR A 147 -6.09 -8.75 -9.88
CA TYR A 147 -5.67 -8.08 -11.10
C TYR A 147 -5.79 -9.00 -12.32
N GLN A 148 -5.87 -8.40 -13.52
CA GLN A 148 -5.89 -9.16 -14.78
C GLN A 148 -4.62 -10.03 -14.92
N SER A 149 -4.76 -11.16 -15.62
CA SER A 149 -3.87 -12.34 -15.61
C SER A 149 -2.36 -12.06 -15.63
N ASP A 150 -1.62 -12.90 -14.90
CA ASP A 150 -0.15 -13.03 -14.76
C ASP A 150 0.62 -11.89 -14.05
N LEU A 151 -0.04 -10.85 -13.52
CA LEU A 151 0.67 -9.85 -12.72
C LEU A 151 1.31 -10.43 -11.45
N ARG A 152 2.55 -10.03 -11.16
CA ARG A 152 3.29 -10.45 -9.95
C ARG A 152 2.56 -10.12 -8.65
N LEU A 153 1.75 -9.06 -8.65
CA LEU A 153 0.86 -8.73 -7.56
C LEU A 153 -0.15 -9.84 -7.22
N ASN A 154 -0.59 -10.64 -8.20
CA ASN A 154 -1.44 -11.81 -7.94
C ASN A 154 -0.65 -12.89 -7.17
N ASN A 155 0.62 -13.14 -7.52
CA ASN A 155 1.46 -14.09 -6.77
C ASN A 155 1.69 -13.62 -5.32
N LEU A 156 1.98 -12.32 -5.15
CA LEU A 156 2.11 -11.70 -3.84
C LEU A 156 0.80 -11.81 -3.04
N PHE A 157 -0.33 -11.54 -3.68
CA PHE A 157 -1.64 -11.70 -3.06
C PHE A 157 -1.89 -13.15 -2.63
N ILE A 158 -1.64 -14.14 -3.49
CA ILE A 158 -1.84 -15.57 -3.19
C ILE A 158 -1.03 -15.98 -1.96
N LYS A 159 0.25 -15.58 -1.85
CA LYS A 159 1.09 -15.91 -0.69
C LYS A 159 0.60 -15.27 0.61
N PHE A 160 0.10 -14.04 0.53
CA PHE A 160 -0.31 -13.27 1.71
C PHE A 160 -1.81 -13.34 2.02
N ARG A 161 -2.61 -14.00 1.17
CA ARG A 161 -4.08 -14.09 1.29
C ARG A 161 -4.50 -14.62 2.65
N ASN A 162 -3.84 -15.67 3.13
CA ASN A 162 -4.15 -16.26 4.42
C ASN A 162 -3.94 -15.26 5.58
N CYS A 163 -2.96 -14.36 5.47
CA CYS A 163 -2.69 -13.33 6.48
C CYS A 163 -3.59 -12.08 6.36
N LEU A 164 -4.34 -11.93 5.27
CA LEU A 164 -5.34 -10.89 5.08
C LEU A 164 -6.73 -11.32 5.56
N GLN A 165 -7.09 -12.57 5.28
CA GLN A 165 -8.41 -13.14 5.55
C GLN A 165 -8.70 -13.24 7.05
N TYR A 166 -9.94 -12.96 7.41
CA TYR A 166 -10.37 -12.91 8.80
C TYR A 166 -10.15 -14.23 9.56
N ASP A 167 -10.49 -15.34 8.93
CA ASP A 167 -10.51 -16.68 9.49
C ASP A 167 -9.12 -17.34 9.54
N THR A 168 -8.21 -16.95 8.65
CA THR A 168 -6.88 -17.58 8.52
C THR A 168 -5.73 -16.68 8.97
N ARG A 169 -5.96 -15.39 9.25
CA ARG A 169 -4.89 -14.48 9.70
C ARG A 169 -4.25 -14.83 11.06
N MET A 170 -4.74 -15.90 11.68
CA MET A 170 -4.19 -16.50 12.90
C MET A 170 -3.31 -17.70 12.68
N ASP A 171 -3.16 -18.11 11.42
CA ASP A 171 -2.24 -19.16 11.06
C ASP A 171 -0.85 -18.82 11.59
N ILE A 172 -0.13 -19.88 11.96
CA ILE A 172 1.19 -19.78 12.60
C ILE A 172 2.14 -18.88 11.80
N ASP A 173 2.01 -18.93 10.47
CA ASP A 173 2.79 -18.16 9.50
C ASP A 173 2.56 -16.65 9.60
N CYS A 174 1.39 -16.20 10.06
CA CYS A 174 1.02 -14.79 10.14
C CYS A 174 1.35 -14.14 11.49
N LYS A 175 1.77 -14.91 12.52
CA LYS A 175 1.86 -14.42 13.91
C LYS A 175 2.92 -13.34 14.15
N LEU A 176 3.91 -13.23 13.27
CA LEU A 176 5.02 -12.28 13.37
C LEU A 176 4.77 -10.99 12.59
N ALA A 177 3.61 -10.87 11.96
CA ALA A 177 3.27 -9.73 11.15
C ALA A 177 1.77 -9.39 11.20
N ARG A 178 1.42 -8.24 10.64
CA ARG A 178 0.06 -7.95 10.18
C ARG A 178 0.13 -7.59 8.72
N THR A 179 -0.73 -8.21 7.93
CA THR A 179 -0.90 -7.86 6.52
C THR A 179 -2.14 -7.01 6.34
N HIS A 180 -2.00 -5.96 5.54
CA HIS A 180 -3.05 -4.99 5.25
C HIS A 180 -3.15 -4.76 3.75
N TYR A 181 -4.37 -4.82 3.23
CA TYR A 181 -4.69 -4.19 1.96
C TYR A 181 -4.87 -2.68 2.18
N PHE A 182 -4.64 -1.88 1.14
CA PHE A 182 -4.96 -0.46 1.19
C PHE A 182 -5.65 0.10 -0.06
N ASP A 183 -5.80 -0.67 -1.13
CA ASP A 183 -6.59 -0.21 -2.27
C ASP A 183 -8.09 -0.31 -1.96
N ILE A 184 -8.69 0.82 -1.64
CA ILE A 184 -10.12 0.94 -1.33
C ILE A 184 -10.94 1.50 -2.50
N ARG A 185 -10.39 1.52 -3.71
CA ARG A 185 -11.04 2.07 -4.92
C ARG A 185 -12.17 1.18 -5.44
N THR A 186 -12.09 -0.14 -5.23
CA THR A 186 -12.95 -1.17 -5.84
C THR A 186 -14.23 -1.47 -5.05
N HIS A 187 -14.70 -0.55 -4.21
CA HIS A 187 -15.88 -0.73 -3.34
C HIS A 187 -17.25 -0.63 -4.06
N SER A 188 -17.35 -1.25 -5.24
CA SER A 188 -18.43 -1.14 -6.24
C SER A 188 -19.79 -1.74 -5.86
N LEU A 189 -19.98 -2.24 -4.64
CA LEU A 189 -21.20 -2.95 -4.22
C LEU A 189 -21.93 -2.34 -3.01
N LEU A 190 -21.53 -1.16 -2.56
CA LEU A 190 -22.18 -0.53 -1.41
C LEU A 190 -23.23 0.50 -1.89
N PRO A 191 -24.50 0.41 -1.44
CA PRO A 191 -25.57 1.34 -1.84
C PRO A 191 -25.27 2.82 -1.55
N GLU A 192 -24.30 3.09 -0.68
CA GLU A 192 -23.95 4.41 -0.15
C GLU A 192 -22.76 5.07 -0.87
N THR A 193 -22.29 4.55 -2.02
CA THR A 193 -21.20 5.20 -2.76
C THR A 193 -21.65 6.56 -3.28
N ASN A 194 -20.85 7.61 -3.05
CA ASN A 194 -21.11 8.95 -3.59
C ASN A 194 -21.08 8.96 -5.14
N ASP A 195 -21.62 10.03 -5.73
CA ASP A 195 -21.83 10.12 -7.18
C ASP A 195 -20.51 10.01 -7.97
N PHE A 196 -19.42 10.60 -7.47
CA PHE A 196 -18.12 10.54 -8.13
C PHE A 196 -17.53 9.12 -8.14
N LEU A 197 -17.49 8.44 -6.99
CA LEU A 197 -16.96 7.08 -6.90
C LEU A 197 -17.78 6.11 -7.75
N TRP A 198 -19.12 6.23 -7.68
CA TRP A 198 -20.02 5.44 -8.52
C TRP A 198 -19.77 5.68 -10.01
N PHE A 199 -19.56 6.93 -10.42
CA PHE A 199 -19.27 7.30 -11.80
C PHE A 199 -17.93 6.72 -12.27
N THR A 200 -16.85 6.89 -11.50
CA THR A 200 -15.53 6.33 -11.87
C THR A 200 -15.54 4.80 -11.96
N GLU A 201 -16.40 4.13 -11.19
CA GLU A 201 -16.61 2.70 -11.30
C GLU A 201 -17.30 2.31 -12.61
N GLN A 202 -18.32 3.08 -13.03
CA GLN A 202 -18.91 2.85 -14.35
C GLN A 202 -17.87 3.05 -15.46
N LEU A 203 -17.00 4.07 -15.33
CA LEU A 203 -15.90 4.26 -16.27
C LEU A 203 -14.90 3.10 -16.25
N HIS A 204 -14.67 2.45 -15.11
CA HIS A 204 -13.82 1.26 -15.07
C HIS A 204 -14.44 0.09 -15.82
N LYS A 205 -15.75 -0.12 -15.73
CA LYS A 205 -16.43 -1.19 -16.50
C LYS A 205 -16.21 -1.07 -18.01
N LEU A 206 -16.09 0.15 -18.53
CA LEU A 206 -15.77 0.37 -19.95
C LEU A 206 -14.45 -0.30 -20.37
N THR A 207 -13.48 -0.45 -19.48
CA THR A 207 -12.18 -1.08 -19.83
C THR A 207 -12.24 -2.60 -19.87
N ILE A 208 -13.34 -3.19 -19.40
CA ILE A 208 -13.56 -4.64 -19.39
C ILE A 208 -14.38 -5.05 -20.64
N LEU A 209 -15.08 -4.10 -21.27
CA LEU A 209 -15.80 -4.33 -22.52
C LEU A 209 -14.81 -4.37 -23.69
N TYR A 210 -14.76 -5.50 -24.39
CA TYR A 210 -13.83 -5.71 -25.51
C TYR A 210 -14.36 -5.12 -26.83
N ASP A 211 -15.68 -5.03 -26.98
CA ASP A 211 -16.32 -4.59 -28.22
C ASP A 211 -16.74 -3.12 -28.17
N LEU A 212 -16.52 -2.40 -29.28
CA LEU A 212 -16.79 -0.97 -29.38
C LEU A 212 -18.29 -0.66 -29.42
N GLU A 213 -19.11 -1.54 -29.98
CA GLU A 213 -20.57 -1.41 -29.97
C GLU A 213 -21.10 -1.55 -28.53
N GLU A 214 -20.62 -2.55 -27.79
CA GLU A 214 -20.93 -2.72 -26.37
C GLU A 214 -20.52 -1.51 -25.51
N GLN A 215 -19.31 -0.99 -25.72
CA GLN A 215 -18.85 0.23 -25.04
C GLN A 215 -19.75 1.43 -25.34
N ASN A 216 -20.11 1.64 -26.61
CA ASN A 216 -20.98 2.75 -27.00
C ASN A 216 -22.39 2.60 -26.43
N LEU A 217 -22.97 1.40 -26.48
CA LEU A 217 -24.27 1.12 -25.86
C LEU A 217 -24.23 1.39 -24.36
N PHE A 218 -23.17 0.94 -23.67
CA PHE A 218 -22.99 1.24 -22.25
C PHE A 218 -22.89 2.75 -22.00
N CYS A 219 -22.08 3.49 -22.76
CA CYS A 219 -22.01 4.95 -22.65
C CYS A 219 -23.36 5.65 -22.91
N GLN A 220 -24.20 5.13 -23.79
CA GLN A 220 -25.56 5.65 -23.99
C GLN A 220 -26.42 5.49 -22.73
N THR A 221 -26.25 4.38 -21.99
CA THR A 221 -26.92 4.22 -20.68
C THR A 221 -26.41 5.23 -19.66
N LEU A 222 -25.10 5.57 -19.69
CA LEU A 222 -24.52 6.60 -18.83
C LEU A 222 -25.06 8.00 -19.14
N LEU A 223 -25.33 8.33 -20.41
CA LEU A 223 -25.90 9.62 -20.80
C LEU A 223 -27.33 9.87 -20.29
N VAL A 224 -28.08 8.82 -19.97
CA VAL A 224 -29.43 8.94 -19.39
C VAL A 224 -29.45 8.74 -17.88
N ASP A 225 -28.31 8.40 -17.28
CA ASP A 225 -28.18 8.26 -15.84
C ASP A 225 -27.98 9.63 -15.18
N GLU A 226 -28.86 9.98 -14.23
CA GLU A 226 -28.82 11.28 -13.57
C GLU A 226 -27.55 11.50 -12.76
N ARG A 227 -26.96 10.44 -12.16
CA ARG A 227 -25.75 10.57 -11.36
C ARG A 227 -24.56 10.89 -12.25
N THR A 228 -24.42 10.16 -13.37
CA THR A 228 -23.43 10.44 -14.41
C THR A 228 -23.53 11.90 -14.86
N MET A 229 -24.73 12.32 -15.26
CA MET A 229 -24.88 13.65 -15.84
C MET A 229 -24.64 14.77 -14.84
N ARG A 230 -24.94 14.56 -13.54
CA ARG A 230 -24.51 15.49 -12.48
C ARG A 230 -22.99 15.61 -12.41
N VAL A 231 -22.27 14.48 -12.37
CA VAL A 231 -20.80 14.49 -12.31
C VAL A 231 -20.21 15.16 -13.55
N VAL A 232 -20.63 14.74 -14.74
CA VAL A 232 -20.14 15.32 -16.02
C VAL A 232 -20.42 16.82 -16.10
N THR A 233 -21.59 17.27 -15.64
CA THR A 233 -21.93 18.70 -15.62
C THR A 233 -20.98 19.49 -14.73
N ILE A 234 -20.69 19.01 -13.52
CA ILE A 234 -19.76 19.66 -12.59
C ILE A 234 -18.34 19.69 -13.18
N LEU A 235 -17.89 18.59 -13.79
CA LEU A 235 -16.57 18.49 -14.43
C LEU A 235 -16.45 19.38 -15.68
N ALA A 236 -17.57 19.72 -16.34
CA ALA A 236 -17.60 20.62 -17.48
C ALA A 236 -17.66 22.11 -17.08
N GLU A 237 -17.91 22.44 -15.80
CA GLU A 237 -18.04 23.81 -15.33
C GLU A 237 -16.74 24.60 -15.52
N LYS A 238 -16.88 25.86 -15.95
CA LYS A 238 -15.73 26.79 -16.07
C LYS A 238 -15.23 27.30 -14.71
N ASP A 239 -16.08 27.26 -13.68
CA ASP A 239 -15.71 27.63 -12.32
C ASP A 239 -14.97 26.48 -11.64
N ILE A 240 -13.64 26.57 -11.65
CA ILE A 240 -12.73 25.56 -11.08
C ILE A 240 -13.02 25.35 -9.58
N THR A 241 -13.49 26.37 -8.87
CA THR A 241 -13.75 26.30 -7.42
C THR A 241 -14.79 25.25 -7.08
N LYS A 242 -15.84 25.15 -7.90
CA LYS A 242 -16.90 24.15 -7.70
C LYS A 242 -16.43 22.74 -8.00
N MET A 243 -15.63 22.57 -9.06
CA MET A 243 -15.05 21.28 -9.40
C MET A 243 -14.10 20.80 -8.30
N VAL A 244 -13.20 21.68 -7.82
CA VAL A 244 -12.27 21.39 -6.71
C VAL A 244 -13.05 21.02 -5.46
N HIS A 245 -14.06 21.81 -5.08
CA HIS A 245 -14.89 21.52 -3.92
C HIS A 245 -15.58 20.15 -4.05
N PHE A 246 -16.21 19.88 -5.20
CA PHE A 246 -16.85 18.61 -5.47
C PHE A 246 -15.89 17.43 -5.35
N LEU A 247 -14.72 17.50 -5.99
CA LEU A 247 -13.71 16.45 -5.95
C LEU A 247 -13.16 16.25 -4.53
N LYS A 248 -12.79 17.33 -3.85
CA LYS A 248 -12.30 17.27 -2.46
C LYS A 248 -13.31 16.57 -1.55
N THR A 249 -14.57 16.97 -1.62
CA THR A 249 -15.62 16.39 -0.77
C THR A 249 -15.84 14.92 -1.08
N ASN A 250 -15.97 14.53 -2.36
CA ASN A 250 -16.26 13.15 -2.73
C ASN A 250 -15.05 12.19 -2.60
N ILE A 251 -13.82 12.69 -2.72
CA ILE A 251 -12.61 11.85 -2.69
C ILE A 251 -11.98 11.83 -1.29
N LEU A 252 -11.84 12.99 -0.64
CA LEU A 252 -11.04 13.14 0.56
C LEU A 252 -11.86 13.23 1.86
N GLU A 253 -13.11 13.69 1.80
CA GLU A 253 -13.92 13.99 3.00
C GLU A 253 -15.02 12.95 3.25
N GLU A 254 -15.81 12.60 2.22
CA GLU A 254 -16.97 11.71 2.34
C GLU A 254 -16.64 10.22 2.11
N ASN A 255 -15.36 9.85 2.13
CA ASN A 255 -14.96 8.46 2.07
C ASN A 255 -14.96 7.84 3.48
N ARG A 256 -15.97 7.01 3.77
CA ARG A 256 -16.16 6.37 5.08
C ARG A 256 -14.96 5.54 5.57
N PHE A 257 -14.17 4.96 4.68
CA PHE A 257 -13.00 4.16 5.06
C PHE A 257 -11.86 5.05 5.51
N ILE A 258 -11.61 6.15 4.79
CA ILE A 258 -10.66 7.19 5.20
C ILE A 258 -11.10 7.78 6.53
N GLU A 259 -12.36 8.20 6.66
CA GLU A 259 -12.89 8.80 7.88
C GLU A 259 -12.71 7.87 9.10
N LYS A 260 -13.03 6.58 8.93
CA LYS A 260 -12.86 5.55 9.96
C LYS A 260 -11.42 5.45 10.45
N GLU A 261 -10.44 5.46 9.54
CA GLU A 261 -9.03 5.31 9.92
C GLU A 261 -8.44 6.63 10.45
N MET A 262 -8.84 7.78 9.88
CA MET A 262 -8.48 9.11 10.40
C MET A 262 -8.95 9.33 11.84
N LYS A 263 -10.13 8.83 12.22
CA LYS A 263 -10.63 8.89 13.61
C LYS A 263 -9.72 8.16 14.61
N LYS A 264 -9.00 7.13 14.17
CA LYS A 264 -8.12 6.30 15.02
C LYS A 264 -6.72 6.87 15.21
N ILE A 265 -6.35 7.94 14.48
CA ILE A 265 -5.11 8.66 14.72
C ILE A 265 -5.30 9.49 15.99
N LYS A 266 -4.45 9.29 17.00
CA LYS A 266 -4.53 10.04 18.26
C LYS A 266 -3.90 11.43 18.16
N ASP A 267 -2.88 11.59 17.33
CA ASP A 267 -2.15 12.84 17.14
C ASP A 267 -2.88 13.77 16.14
N PRO A 268 -3.45 14.91 16.56
CA PRO A 268 -4.14 15.83 15.66
C PRO A 268 -3.20 16.49 14.65
N TYR A 269 -1.92 16.67 14.97
CA TYR A 269 -0.94 17.23 14.05
C TYR A 269 -0.74 16.31 12.83
N ILE A 270 -0.66 14.99 13.06
CA ILE A 270 -0.57 14.02 11.95
C ILE A 270 -1.82 14.06 11.07
N LYS A 271 -3.02 14.16 11.64
CA LYS A 271 -4.26 14.29 10.85
C LYS A 271 -4.21 15.50 9.94
N GLN A 272 -3.84 16.65 10.51
CA GLN A 272 -3.70 17.90 9.78
C GLN A 272 -2.69 17.76 8.62
N MET A 273 -1.51 17.19 8.88
CA MET A 273 -0.50 17.00 7.83
C MET A 273 -0.99 16.10 6.69
N ILE A 274 -1.74 15.03 6.99
CA ILE A 274 -2.33 14.15 5.97
C ILE A 274 -3.38 14.91 5.15
N ASP A 275 -4.29 15.64 5.81
CA ASP A 275 -5.34 16.40 5.13
C ASP A 275 -4.76 17.52 4.24
N GLU A 276 -3.79 18.28 4.74
CA GLU A 276 -3.11 19.33 3.98
C GLU A 276 -2.35 18.75 2.78
N PHE A 277 -1.54 17.71 3.00
CA PHE A 277 -0.77 17.07 1.93
C PHE A 277 -1.67 16.50 0.83
N THR A 278 -2.69 15.73 1.20
CA THR A 278 -3.58 15.11 0.19
C THR A 278 -4.42 16.15 -0.56
N TYR A 279 -4.71 17.30 0.06
CA TYR A 279 -5.33 18.42 -0.64
C TYR A 279 -4.35 19.12 -1.59
N GLU A 280 -3.10 19.31 -1.21
CA GLU A 280 -2.04 19.83 -2.10
C GLU A 280 -1.88 18.92 -3.34
N GLU A 281 -1.73 17.60 -3.14
CA GLU A 281 -1.63 16.66 -4.28
C GLU A 281 -2.88 16.67 -5.16
N LEU A 282 -4.08 16.82 -4.57
CA LEU A 282 -5.32 16.96 -5.36
C LEU A 282 -5.28 18.22 -6.23
N MET A 283 -4.79 19.34 -5.70
CA MET A 283 -4.69 20.59 -6.46
C MET A 283 -3.67 20.48 -7.59
N ASP A 284 -2.53 19.83 -7.35
CA ASP A 284 -1.50 19.59 -8.37
C ASP A 284 -2.05 18.74 -9.52
N GLU A 285 -2.73 17.62 -9.21
CA GLU A 285 -3.31 16.76 -10.24
C GLU A 285 -4.48 17.43 -10.98
N ILE A 286 -5.32 18.21 -10.29
CA ILE A 286 -6.35 19.03 -10.95
C ILE A 286 -5.70 20.03 -11.91
N GLN A 287 -4.62 20.69 -11.52
CA GLN A 287 -3.95 21.67 -12.39
C GLN A 287 -3.42 21.03 -13.69
N ILE A 288 -2.94 19.80 -13.61
CA ILE A 288 -2.47 19.02 -14.77
C ILE A 288 -3.66 18.60 -15.65
N GLU A 289 -4.70 18.05 -15.04
CA GLU A 289 -5.80 17.38 -15.76
C GLU A 289 -6.99 18.28 -16.09
N LEU A 290 -7.02 19.53 -15.62
CA LEU A 290 -8.16 20.44 -15.76
C LEU A 290 -8.64 20.57 -17.21
N SER A 291 -7.72 20.87 -18.12
CA SER A 291 -8.04 21.10 -19.53
C SER A 291 -8.58 19.84 -20.22
N PRO A 292 -7.91 18.67 -20.12
CA PRO A 292 -8.47 17.39 -20.56
C PRO A 292 -9.86 17.09 -19.97
N ILE A 293 -10.03 17.18 -18.65
CA ILE A 293 -11.29 16.90 -17.95
C ILE A 293 -12.43 17.76 -18.50
N GLN A 294 -12.22 19.08 -18.55
CA GLN A 294 -13.24 20.01 -19.05
C GLN A 294 -13.56 19.77 -20.53
N SER A 295 -12.53 19.49 -21.34
CA SER A 295 -12.71 19.21 -22.78
C SER A 295 -13.57 17.95 -22.99
N PHE A 296 -13.22 16.84 -22.36
CA PHE A 296 -13.98 15.59 -22.47
C PHE A 296 -15.39 15.74 -21.92
N ALA A 297 -15.55 16.33 -20.73
CA ALA A 297 -16.86 16.53 -20.11
C ALA A 297 -17.77 17.43 -20.97
N GLN A 298 -17.26 18.55 -21.50
CA GLN A 298 -18.02 19.43 -22.40
C GLN A 298 -18.42 18.75 -23.71
N ASN A 299 -17.57 17.87 -24.25
CA ASN A 299 -17.91 17.12 -25.44
C ASN A 299 -19.00 16.07 -25.15
N ILE A 300 -18.93 15.36 -24.02
CA ILE A 300 -20.00 14.44 -23.58
C ILE A 300 -21.35 15.17 -23.51
N LEU A 301 -21.39 16.40 -22.96
CA LEU A 301 -22.61 17.19 -22.88
C LEU A 301 -23.17 17.66 -24.24
N LYS A 302 -22.35 17.70 -25.30
CA LYS A 302 -22.74 18.17 -26.64
C LYS A 302 -23.05 17.05 -27.61
N LEU A 303 -22.56 15.84 -27.35
CA LEU A 303 -22.70 14.70 -28.25
C LEU A 303 -24.14 14.18 -28.26
N ASP A 304 -24.60 13.81 -29.46
CA ASP A 304 -25.80 12.99 -29.59
C ASP A 304 -25.53 11.56 -29.11
N LYS A 305 -26.57 10.87 -28.63
CA LYS A 305 -26.51 9.50 -28.13
C LYS A 305 -25.97 8.52 -29.18
N MET A 306 -26.15 8.81 -30.47
CA MET A 306 -25.70 7.96 -31.58
C MET A 306 -24.24 8.20 -32.01
N SER A 307 -23.48 9.04 -31.30
CA SER A 307 -22.09 9.36 -31.69
C SER A 307 -21.13 8.19 -31.43
N LEU A 308 -20.40 7.77 -32.47
CA LEU A 308 -19.30 6.79 -32.38
C LEU A 308 -18.12 7.26 -31.51
N TYR A 309 -18.05 8.54 -31.17
CA TYR A 309 -16.98 9.12 -30.35
C TYR A 309 -17.26 9.07 -28.83
N LEU A 310 -18.44 8.58 -28.43
CA LEU A 310 -18.88 8.66 -27.05
C LEU A 310 -17.99 7.86 -26.11
N SER A 311 -17.65 6.61 -26.48
CA SER A 311 -16.71 5.78 -25.71
C SER A 311 -15.34 6.44 -25.57
N THR A 312 -14.83 7.06 -26.64
CA THR A 312 -13.55 7.79 -26.61
C THR A 312 -13.57 8.94 -25.61
N MET A 313 -14.66 9.70 -25.53
CA MET A 313 -14.74 10.82 -24.58
C MET A 313 -14.81 10.33 -23.13
N PHE A 314 -15.59 9.29 -22.85
CA PHE A 314 -15.65 8.70 -21.51
C PHE A 314 -14.33 8.03 -21.10
N MET A 315 -13.63 7.38 -22.03
CA MET A 315 -12.30 6.82 -21.80
C MET A 315 -11.25 7.90 -21.56
N GLY A 316 -11.31 9.01 -22.31
CA GLY A 316 -10.47 10.18 -22.06
C GLY A 316 -10.68 10.74 -20.67
N LEU A 317 -11.96 10.93 -20.27
CA LEU A 317 -12.31 11.39 -18.94
C LEU A 317 -11.85 10.42 -17.84
N ARG A 318 -11.99 9.11 -18.06
CA ARG A 318 -11.48 8.07 -17.15
C ARG A 318 -9.98 8.24 -16.92
N ASN A 319 -9.22 8.37 -18.00
CA ASN A 319 -7.76 8.47 -17.94
C ASN A 319 -7.32 9.72 -17.19
N SER A 320 -7.99 10.85 -17.38
CA SER A 320 -7.70 12.06 -16.59
C SER A 320 -8.08 11.94 -15.11
N LEU A 321 -9.14 11.20 -14.78
CA LEU A 321 -9.57 11.02 -13.40
C LEU A 321 -8.76 9.97 -12.63
N ILE A 322 -7.90 9.18 -13.29
CA ILE A 322 -7.21 8.06 -12.64
C ILE A 322 -6.23 8.55 -11.55
N TYR A 323 -5.48 9.61 -11.83
CA TYR A 323 -4.51 10.19 -10.89
C TYR A 323 -5.20 10.87 -9.71
N ILE A 324 -6.29 11.59 -9.99
CA ILE A 324 -7.14 12.18 -8.95
C ILE A 324 -7.75 11.08 -8.04
N LYS A 325 -8.20 9.97 -8.63
CA LYS A 325 -8.75 8.82 -7.87
C LYS A 325 -7.66 8.07 -7.09
N ALA A 326 -6.41 8.09 -7.54
CA ALA A 326 -5.27 7.47 -6.87
C ALA A 326 -5.03 8.03 -5.46
N LEU A 327 -5.47 9.27 -5.18
CA LEU A 327 -5.36 9.88 -3.85
C LEU A 327 -6.22 9.21 -2.77
N ILE A 328 -7.25 8.45 -3.15
CA ILE A 328 -8.11 7.72 -2.22
C ILE A 328 -7.30 6.67 -1.43
N PRO A 329 -6.66 5.68 -2.07
CA PRO A 329 -5.85 4.70 -1.37
C PRO A 329 -4.64 5.35 -0.68
N ASP A 330 -4.10 6.46 -1.21
CA ASP A 330 -2.98 7.15 -0.57
C ASP A 330 -3.36 7.74 0.78
N LYS A 331 -4.43 8.55 0.82
CA LYS A 331 -4.92 9.12 2.08
C LYS A 331 -5.29 8.02 3.07
N TYR A 332 -5.90 6.93 2.58
CA TYR A 332 -6.25 5.77 3.40
C TYR A 332 -5.01 5.10 4.02
N LEU A 333 -3.98 4.83 3.21
CA LEU A 333 -2.75 4.21 3.69
C LEU A 333 -2.06 5.12 4.70
N LEU A 334 -1.88 6.41 4.37
CA LEU A 334 -1.27 7.38 5.29
C LEU A 334 -2.00 7.38 6.63
N ALA A 335 -3.33 7.35 6.64
CA ALA A 335 -4.09 7.26 7.89
C ALA A 335 -3.80 5.97 8.67
N ARG A 336 -3.68 4.83 7.97
CA ARG A 336 -3.36 3.53 8.60
C ARG A 336 -1.95 3.46 9.17
N LEU A 337 -0.97 4.10 8.54
CA LEU A 337 0.42 4.10 9.04
C LEU A 337 0.54 4.70 10.44
N PHE A 338 -0.35 5.65 10.80
CA PHE A 338 -0.29 6.41 12.05
C PHE A 338 -1.44 6.17 13.02
N LYS A 339 -2.36 5.24 12.73
CA LYS A 339 -3.43 4.89 13.66
C LYS A 339 -2.92 4.09 14.86
N ASN A 340 -3.77 4.06 15.89
CA ASN A 340 -3.68 3.05 16.94
C ASN A 340 -4.67 1.91 16.63
N PHE A 341 -4.20 0.67 16.78
CA PHE A 341 -5.05 -0.51 16.71
C PHE A 341 -5.73 -0.72 18.06
N ASP A 342 -7.06 -0.83 18.07
CA ASP A 342 -7.77 -1.32 19.25
C ASP A 342 -7.62 -2.84 19.32
N LEU A 343 -6.59 -3.30 20.02
CA LEU A 343 -6.26 -4.73 20.11
C LEU A 343 -7.35 -5.53 20.83
N LYS A 344 -8.14 -4.91 21.72
CA LYS A 344 -9.26 -5.59 22.40
C LYS A 344 -10.44 -5.75 21.45
N GLU A 345 -10.73 -4.71 20.67
CA GLU A 345 -11.73 -4.81 19.60
C GLU A 345 -11.30 -5.86 18.57
N LEU A 346 -10.02 -5.87 18.17
CA LEU A 346 -9.49 -6.90 17.28
C LEU A 346 -9.57 -8.29 17.91
N GLU A 347 -9.27 -8.47 19.19
CA GLU A 347 -9.42 -9.77 19.86
C GLU A 347 -10.87 -10.27 19.81
N THR A 348 -11.82 -9.36 20.02
CA THR A 348 -13.25 -9.70 20.14
C THR A 348 -13.92 -9.88 18.77
N LYS A 349 -13.58 -9.01 17.82
CA LYS A 349 -14.26 -8.90 16.54
C LYS A 349 -13.41 -9.31 15.36
N GLY A 350 -12.09 -9.40 15.50
CA GLY A 350 -11.09 -9.59 14.47
C GLY A 350 -10.49 -11.00 14.48
N TYR A 351 -9.75 -11.35 15.51
CA TYR A 351 -9.08 -12.64 15.65
C TYR A 351 -8.48 -12.83 17.05
N ILE A 352 -8.42 -14.09 17.51
CA ILE A 352 -7.82 -14.47 18.80
C ILE A 352 -6.32 -14.19 18.78
N GLY A 353 -5.73 -13.61 19.82
CA GLY A 353 -4.30 -13.32 19.90
C GLY A 353 -3.90 -11.95 19.34
N ALA A 354 -4.86 -11.10 18.95
CA ALA A 354 -4.59 -9.72 18.57
C ALA A 354 -3.93 -8.90 19.69
N THR A 355 -4.26 -9.23 20.94
CA THR A 355 -3.66 -8.60 22.13
C THR A 355 -2.17 -8.90 22.34
N ASP A 356 -1.62 -9.86 21.58
CA ASP A 356 -0.20 -10.21 21.59
C ASP A 356 0.64 -9.38 20.61
N GLN A 357 0.03 -8.43 19.91
CA GLN A 357 0.67 -7.62 18.88
C GLN A 357 0.90 -6.18 19.35
N PRO A 358 1.77 -5.39 18.69
CA PRO A 358 1.94 -3.98 19.05
C PRO A 358 0.71 -3.12 18.69
N GLU A 359 0.35 -2.17 19.55
CA GLU A 359 -0.80 -1.25 19.35
C GLU A 359 -0.58 -0.29 18.16
N LYS A 360 0.66 -0.09 17.73
CA LYS A 360 1.05 0.78 16.61
C LYS A 360 1.95 0.03 15.65
N ALA A 361 1.94 0.45 14.39
CA ALA A 361 2.93 -0.02 13.42
C ALA A 361 4.29 0.66 13.68
N HIS A 362 5.36 -0.12 13.78
CA HIS A 362 6.71 0.40 14.05
C HIS A 362 7.70 0.03 12.95
N ASN A 363 7.71 -1.24 12.55
CA ASN A 363 8.48 -1.75 11.41
C ASN A 363 7.50 -2.01 10.28
N ILE A 364 7.65 -1.28 9.18
CA ILE A 364 6.64 -1.20 8.12
C ILE A 364 7.28 -1.54 6.78
N ILE A 365 6.59 -2.34 5.98
CA ILE A 365 6.88 -2.53 4.57
C ILE A 365 5.65 -2.10 3.77
N ILE A 366 5.83 -1.15 2.85
CA ILE A 366 4.83 -0.74 1.88
C ILE A 366 5.24 -1.28 0.52
N TYR A 367 4.32 -1.94 -0.19
CA TYR A 367 4.52 -2.41 -1.55
C TYR A 367 3.34 -1.92 -2.40
N ALA A 368 3.65 -1.08 -3.38
CA ALA A 368 2.68 -0.33 -4.17
C ALA A 368 3.22 -0.04 -5.57
N GLY A 369 2.34 0.39 -6.47
CA GLY A 369 2.73 1.06 -7.70
C GLY A 369 3.67 2.23 -7.42
N ASN A 370 4.65 2.45 -8.30
CA ASN A 370 5.73 3.40 -8.04
C ASN A 370 5.24 4.84 -7.82
N ILE A 371 4.13 5.23 -8.44
CA ILE A 371 3.48 6.53 -8.23
C ILE A 371 3.04 6.67 -6.77
N HIS A 372 2.29 5.70 -6.26
CA HIS A 372 1.88 5.66 -4.85
C HIS A 372 3.09 5.68 -3.90
N ALA A 373 4.13 4.89 -4.22
CA ALA A 373 5.38 4.87 -3.45
C ALA A 373 6.05 6.25 -3.37
N GLN A 374 6.04 7.03 -4.46
CA GLN A 374 6.60 8.38 -4.48
C GLN A 374 5.78 9.36 -3.64
N THR A 375 4.45 9.29 -3.71
CA THR A 375 3.55 10.05 -2.84
C THR A 375 3.86 9.80 -1.35
N TYR A 376 4.11 8.54 -0.97
CA TYR A 376 4.46 8.21 0.42
C TYR A 376 5.83 8.74 0.84
N ARG A 377 6.85 8.63 -0.02
CA ARG A 377 8.19 9.20 0.22
C ARG A 377 8.10 10.71 0.41
N LYS A 378 7.41 11.41 -0.50
CA LYS A 378 7.18 12.86 -0.45
C LYS A 378 6.52 13.28 0.86
N PHE A 379 5.45 12.59 1.27
CA PHE A 379 4.78 12.88 2.54
C PHE A 379 5.70 12.71 3.75
N LEU A 380 6.36 11.54 3.86
CA LEU A 380 7.20 11.21 5.00
C LEU A 380 8.36 12.20 5.16
N GLU A 381 9.02 12.56 4.07
CA GLU A 381 10.17 13.47 4.08
C GLU A 381 9.73 14.92 4.31
N THR A 382 8.79 15.42 3.50
CA THR A 382 8.50 16.86 3.45
C THR A 382 7.53 17.34 4.52
N LYS A 383 6.60 16.48 4.97
CA LYS A 383 5.58 16.86 5.97
C LYS A 383 5.93 16.37 7.37
N LEU A 384 6.54 15.19 7.48
CA LEU A 384 6.81 14.57 8.78
C LEU A 384 8.29 14.56 9.19
N GLY A 385 9.22 14.92 8.28
CA GLY A 385 10.64 14.99 8.58
C GLY A 385 11.27 13.63 8.85
N PHE A 386 10.80 12.57 8.17
CA PHE A 386 11.51 11.29 8.16
C PHE A 386 12.83 11.43 7.40
N THR A 387 13.86 10.77 7.91
CA THR A 387 15.17 10.74 7.26
C THR A 387 15.23 9.55 6.30
N PRO A 388 15.47 9.75 4.99
CA PRO A 388 15.79 8.66 4.08
C PRO A 388 17.22 8.18 4.39
N LEU A 389 17.37 6.90 4.73
CA LEU A 389 18.66 6.30 5.08
C LEU A 389 19.31 5.59 3.89
N GLU A 390 18.51 4.83 3.15
CA GLU A 390 19.00 3.95 2.08
C GLU A 390 18.03 3.98 0.91
N LYS A 391 18.55 3.78 -0.30
CA LYS A 391 17.76 3.77 -1.52
C LYS A 391 18.43 2.97 -2.64
N THR A 392 17.63 2.32 -3.46
CA THR A 392 18.08 1.60 -4.65
C THR A 392 17.00 1.61 -5.75
N GLY A 393 17.40 1.34 -6.99
CA GLY A 393 16.52 1.35 -8.15
C GLY A 393 16.17 2.73 -8.69
N ILE A 394 15.12 2.80 -9.52
CA ILE A 394 14.75 4.02 -10.26
C ILE A 394 13.64 4.76 -9.51
N LEU A 395 14.01 5.86 -8.84
CA LEU A 395 13.12 6.61 -7.94
C LEU A 395 12.26 7.67 -8.62
N GLU A 396 12.61 8.11 -9.82
CA GLU A 396 11.94 9.25 -10.49
C GLU A 396 10.66 8.84 -11.23
N GLU A 397 9.70 9.77 -11.26
CA GLU A 397 8.50 9.75 -12.10
C GLU A 397 8.88 10.14 -13.52
N ASP A 398 9.45 9.22 -14.27
CA ASP A 398 9.38 9.42 -15.71
C ASP A 398 8.03 8.96 -16.23
N ARG A 399 7.04 9.85 -16.12
CA ARG A 399 5.74 9.74 -16.81
C ARG A 399 5.93 9.63 -18.34
N ASN A 400 7.10 10.03 -18.86
CA ASN A 400 7.42 10.14 -20.28
C ASN A 400 8.62 9.29 -20.77
N PHE A 401 9.23 8.40 -19.96
CA PHE A 401 10.42 7.69 -20.47
C PHE A 401 10.09 6.44 -21.30
N ASP A 402 10.51 6.52 -22.56
CA ASP A 402 11.23 5.46 -23.27
C ASP A 402 12.51 5.12 -22.48
N VAL A 403 12.40 4.32 -21.42
CA VAL A 403 13.57 3.84 -20.69
C VAL A 403 14.24 2.76 -21.54
N ASP A 404 15.12 3.19 -22.43
CA ASP A 404 16.16 2.42 -23.11
C ASP A 404 17.30 2.05 -22.12
N GLN A 405 16.96 1.81 -20.85
CA GLN A 405 17.88 1.18 -19.92
C GLN A 405 17.92 -0.28 -20.29
N LYS A 406 19.14 -0.74 -20.56
CA LYS A 406 19.52 -2.11 -20.85
C LYS A 406 19.03 -3.09 -19.77
N GLY A 407 17.75 -3.44 -19.81
CA GLY A 407 17.24 -4.73 -19.38
C GLY A 407 16.55 -4.86 -18.03
N ASN A 408 16.72 -3.97 -17.04
CA ASN A 408 16.37 -4.33 -15.65
C ASN A 408 15.39 -3.35 -14.96
N LYS A 409 14.16 -3.19 -15.48
CA LYS A 409 13.14 -2.27 -14.92
C LYS A 409 12.48 -2.80 -13.66
N ASN A 410 12.41 -4.12 -13.48
CA ASN A 410 11.77 -4.79 -12.37
C ASN A 410 12.80 -5.55 -11.50
N CYS A 411 13.99 -4.98 -11.34
CA CYS A 411 15.01 -5.53 -10.44
C CYS A 411 15.68 -4.44 -9.61
N ILE A 412 15.79 -4.67 -8.30
CA ILE A 412 16.56 -3.82 -7.39
C ILE A 412 17.81 -4.54 -6.90
N ASP A 413 18.91 -3.78 -6.86
CA ASP A 413 20.17 -4.18 -6.24
C ASP A 413 20.09 -3.93 -4.72
N MET A 414 20.17 -5.01 -3.95
CA MET A 414 20.06 -4.99 -2.49
C MET A 414 21.41 -4.88 -1.77
N THR A 415 22.52 -4.79 -2.50
CA THR A 415 23.88 -4.67 -1.91
C THR A 415 24.11 -3.33 -1.22
N SER A 416 23.35 -2.30 -1.59
CA SER A 416 23.35 -0.96 -0.98
C SER A 416 22.35 -0.81 0.17
N ILE A 417 21.56 -1.85 0.45
CA ILE A 417 20.54 -1.87 1.50
C ILE A 417 21.04 -2.73 2.65
N THR A 418 20.90 -2.24 3.89
CA THR A 418 21.32 -3.01 5.07
C THR A 418 20.46 -4.27 5.20
N GLN A 419 21.15 -5.41 5.32
CA GLN A 419 20.52 -6.72 5.31
C GLN A 419 20.93 -7.61 6.50
N PRO A 420 20.00 -8.43 7.01
CA PRO A 420 18.59 -8.53 6.61
C PRO A 420 17.78 -7.26 6.96
N LEU A 421 16.63 -7.03 6.31
CA LEU A 421 15.85 -5.81 6.55
C LEU A 421 15.58 -5.61 8.05
N PHE A 422 15.54 -4.34 8.45
CA PHE A 422 15.43 -3.86 9.84
C PHE A 422 16.65 -4.09 10.73
N SER A 423 17.73 -4.70 10.26
CA SER A 423 19.01 -4.70 11.00
C SER A 423 19.58 -3.28 10.96
N ILE A 424 19.82 -2.64 12.10
CA ILE A 424 20.33 -1.25 12.20
C ILE A 424 21.64 -1.27 12.97
#